data_AF-A0A831V8A7-F1
#
_entry.id   AF-A0A831V8A7-F1
#
_cell.length_a   1.000
_cell.length_b   1.000
_cell.length_c   1.000
_cell.angle_alpha   90.00
_cell.angle_beta   90.00
_cell.angle_gamma   90.00
#
_symmetry.space_group_name_H-M   'P 1'
#
loop_
_entity.id
_entity.type
_entity.pdbx_description
1 polymer ?
#
loop_
_entity_poly.entity_id
_entity_poly.type
_entity_poly.pdbx_seq_one_letter_code
_entity_poly.pdbx_strand_id
1 'polypeptide(L)' 'MIELAFLVLLLAGGVAAVATANSLVRVIIGAEVAIMAGIWGAALSRDLSLLAVAAVVGVAETVLMVAAVYRLAKEGHV' A
#
# COMPACT_ATOMS: atom_id res chain seq x y z
N MET A 1 -14.66 -3.99 17.06
CA MET A 1 -15.55 -4.21 15.88
C MET A 1 -15.37 -3.10 14.86
N ILE A 2 -15.31 -1.84 15.29
CA ILE A 2 -15.07 -0.70 14.40
C ILE A 2 -13.69 -0.72 13.75
N GLU A 3 -12.68 -1.22 14.46
CA GLU A 3 -11.29 -1.35 14.00
C GLU A 3 -11.17 -2.37 12.87
N LEU A 4 -11.89 -3.48 12.99
CA LEU A 4 -11.95 -4.52 11.97
C LEU A 4 -12.68 -4.01 10.71
N ALA A 5 -13.77 -3.28 10.90
CA ALA A 5 -14.49 -2.64 9.79
C ALA A 5 -13.62 -1.62 9.06
N PHE A 6 -12.84 -0.83 9.80
CA PHE A 6 -11.90 0.13 9.23
C PHE A 6 -10.78 -0.55 8.43
N LEU A 7 -10.25 -1.67 8.94
CA LEU A 7 -9.26 -2.49 8.23
C LEU A 7 -9.82 -3.01 6.90
N VAL A 8 -11.05 -3.56 6.92
CA VAL A 8 -11.72 -4.05 5.71
C VAL A 8 -11.98 -2.90 4.72
N LEU A 9 -12.41 -1.74 5.20
CA LEU A 9 -12.64 -0.56 4.37
C LEU A 9 -11.36 -0.05 3.71
N LEU A 10 -10.24 0.01 4.43
CA LEU A 10 -8.94 0.39 3.87
C LEU A 10 -8.48 -0.63 2.82
N LEU A 11 -8.56 -1.92 3.13
CA LEU A 11 -8.13 -2.96 2.21
C LEU A 11 -8.97 -2.96 0.93
N ALA A 12 -10.30 -2.99 1.06
CA ALA A 12 -11.21 -2.97 -0.08
C ALA A 12 -11.11 -1.65 -0.86
N GLY A 13 -10.97 -0.51 -0.17
CA GLY A 13 -10.81 0.80 -0.76
C GLY A 13 -9.51 0.94 -1.57
N GLY A 14 -8.40 0.45 -1.03
CA GLY A 14 -7.11 0.41 -1.74
C GLY A 14 -7.19 -0.45 -3.00
N VAL A 15 -7.74 -1.66 -2.89
CA VAL A 15 -7.94 -2.56 -4.04
C VAL A 15 -8.86 -1.94 -5.09
N ALA A 16 -9.96 -1.30 -4.67
CA ALA A 16 -10.86 -0.62 -5.59
C ALA A 16 -10.17 0.57 -6.29
N ALA A 17 -9.34 1.34 -5.56
CA ALA A 17 -8.56 2.43 -6.14
C ALA A 17 -7.55 1.92 -7.18
N VAL A 18 -6.90 0.76 -6.94
CA VAL A 18 -6.03 0.10 -7.91
C VAL A 18 -6.82 -0.34 -9.14
N ALA A 19 -7.94 -1.04 -8.94
CA ALA A 19 -8.76 -1.59 -10.03
C ALA A 19 -9.35 -0.52 -10.96
N THR A 20 -9.55 0.70 -10.45
CA THR A 20 -10.13 1.84 -11.20
C THR A 20 -9.10 2.89 -11.62
N ALA A 21 -7.81 2.63 -11.41
CA ALA A 21 -6.75 3.58 -11.70
C ALA A 21 -6.49 3.74 -13.21
N ASN A 22 -6.47 4.99 -13.67
CA ASN A 22 -6.08 5.36 -15.05
C ASN A 22 -4.61 5.80 -15.17
N SER A 23 -3.83 5.72 -14.08
CA SER A 23 -2.40 6.08 -14.11
C SER A 23 -1.61 5.24 -13.11
N LEU A 24 -0.33 4.99 -13.41
CA LEU A 24 0.56 4.21 -12.54
C LEU A 24 0.70 4.85 -11.14
N VAL A 25 0.70 6.19 -11.06
CA VAL A 25 0.72 6.90 -9.77
C VAL A 25 -0.52 6.60 -8.95
N ARG A 26 -1.70 6.52 -9.57
CA ARG A 26 -2.95 6.14 -8.86
C ARG A 26 -2.94 4.69 -8.42
N VAL A 27 -2.33 3.80 -9.19
CA VAL A 27 -2.08 2.40 -8.78
C VAL A 27 -1.22 2.36 -7.53
N ILE A 28 -0.10 3.12 -7.49
CA ILE A 28 0.78 3.20 -6.31
C ILE A 28 0.01 3.71 -5.09
N ILE A 29 -0.77 4.78 -5.23
CA ILE A 29 -1.57 5.32 -4.13
C ILE A 29 -2.56 4.26 -3.61
N GLY A 30 -3.28 3.58 -4.51
CA GLY A 30 -4.22 2.52 -4.11
C GLY A 30 -3.54 1.34 -3.40
N ALA A 31 -2.37 0.92 -3.89
CA ALA A 31 -1.55 -0.10 -3.24
C ALA A 31 -1.10 0.34 -1.84
N GLU A 32 -0.69 1.60 -1.67
CA GLU A 32 -0.28 2.14 -0.36
C GLU A 32 -1.45 2.13 0.64
N VAL A 33 -2.68 2.44 0.21
CA VAL A 33 -3.86 2.34 1.09
C VAL A 33 -4.07 0.90 1.58
N ALA A 34 -3.85 -0.11 0.73
CA ALA A 34 -3.93 -1.51 1.13
C ALA A 34 -2.78 -1.91 2.10
N ILE A 35 -1.57 -1.40 1.87
CA ILE A 35 -0.41 -1.60 2.78
C ILE A 35 -0.70 -0.99 4.16
N MET A 36 -1.29 0.20 4.21
CA MET A 36 -1.70 0.83 5.47
C MET A 36 -2.71 -0.04 6.24
N ALA A 37 -3.61 -0.75 5.56
CA ALA A 37 -4.49 -1.73 6.20
C ALA A 37 -3.70 -2.88 6.85
N GLY A 38 -2.65 -3.35 6.19
CA GLY A 38 -1.72 -4.36 6.73
C GLY A 38 -0.95 -3.87 7.96
N ILE A 39 -0.41 -2.65 7.91
CA ILE A 39 0.27 -2.01 9.06
C ILE A 39 -0.70 -1.82 10.22
N TRP A 40 -1.94 -1.38 9.95
CA TRP A 40 -2.99 -1.26 10.96
C TRP A 40 -3.35 -2.63 11.57
N GLY A 41 -3.48 -3.66 10.74
CA GLY A 41 -3.68 -5.04 11.19
C GLY A 41 -2.55 -5.54 12.09
N ALA A 42 -1.30 -5.25 11.75
CA ALA A 42 -0.14 -5.53 12.58
C ALA A 42 -0.18 -4.74 13.90
N ALA A 43 -0.61 -3.48 13.90
CA ALA A 43 -0.77 -2.70 15.13
C ALA A 43 -1.82 -3.32 16.08
N LEU A 44 -2.90 -3.91 15.53
CA LEU A 44 -3.95 -4.57 16.32
C LEU A 44 -3.48 -5.85 17.00
N SER A 45 -2.43 -6.51 16.51
CA SER A 45 -1.87 -7.71 17.16
C SER A 45 -1.08 -7.38 18.43
N ARG A 46 -0.76 -6.08 18.66
CA ARG A 46 0.10 -5.59 19.76
C ARG A 46 1.53 -6.19 19.74
N ASP A 47 1.95 -6.74 18.61
CA ASP A 47 3.31 -7.21 18.38
C ASP A 47 4.14 -6.08 17.74
N LEU A 48 5.04 -5.50 18.52
CA LEU A 48 5.91 -4.41 18.07
C LEU A 48 6.89 -4.85 16.98
N SER A 49 7.33 -6.11 17.01
CA SER A 49 8.22 -6.66 15.98
C SER A 49 7.47 -6.79 14.66
N LEU A 50 6.23 -7.30 14.69
CA LEU A 50 5.39 -7.40 13.51
C LEU A 50 5.07 -6.02 12.92
N LEU A 51 4.72 -5.04 13.77
CA LEU A 51 4.44 -3.67 13.34
C LEU A 51 5.67 -3.03 12.68
N ALA A 52 6.86 -3.20 13.28
CA ALA A 52 8.11 -2.68 12.72
C ALA A 52 8.42 -3.31 11.34
N VAL A 53 8.27 -4.63 11.20
CA VAL A 53 8.47 -5.31 9.91
C VAL A 53 7.46 -4.82 8.88
N ALA A 54 6.17 -4.74 9.22
CA ALA A 54 5.12 -4.27 8.32
C ALA A 54 5.39 -2.84 7.83
N ALA A 55 5.82 -1.94 8.72
CA ALA A 55 6.16 -0.57 8.37
C ALA A 55 7.38 -0.48 7.43
N VAL A 56 8.45 -1.21 7.72
CA VAL A 56 9.67 -1.22 6.90
C VAL A 56 9.40 -1.82 5.51
N VAL A 57 8.66 -2.93 5.45
CA VAL A 57 8.29 -3.58 4.19
C VAL A 57 7.42 -2.65 3.34
N GLY A 58 6.44 -1.98 3.95
CA GLY A 58 5.59 -1.02 3.24
C GLY A 58 6.40 0.12 2.59
N VAL A 59 7.33 0.72 3.35
CA VAL A 59 8.23 1.75 2.80
C VAL A 59 9.09 1.20 1.66
N ALA A 60 9.64 0.00 1.83
CA ALA A 60 10.49 -0.63 0.82
C ALA A 60 9.73 -0.92 -0.48
N GLU A 61 8.51 -1.46 -0.40
CA GLU A 61 7.65 -1.68 -1.57
C GLU A 61 7.38 -0.38 -2.31
N THR A 62 7.04 0.69 -1.59
CA THR A 62 6.71 1.97 -2.24
C THR A 62 7.91 2.62 -2.90
N VAL A 63 9.09 2.53 -2.29
CA VAL A 63 10.34 2.96 -2.94
C VAL A 63 10.60 2.17 -4.22
N LEU A 64 10.41 0.85 -4.20
CA LEU A 64 10.61 -0.01 -5.38
C LEU A 64 9.59 0.29 -6.49
N MET A 65 8.31 0.46 -6.15
CA MET A 65 7.27 0.82 -7.11
C MET A 65 7.56 2.17 -7.77
N VAL A 66 7.91 3.19 -6.98
CA VAL A 66 8.26 4.52 -7.48
C VAL A 66 9.51 4.46 -8.37
N ALA A 67 10.53 3.71 -7.96
CA ALA A 67 11.75 3.52 -8.76
C ALA A 67 11.46 2.82 -10.09
N ALA A 68 10.58 1.80 -10.08
CA ALA A 68 10.15 1.10 -11.28
C ALA A 68 9.40 2.04 -12.24
N VAL A 69 8.45 2.84 -11.73
CA VAL A 69 7.73 3.82 -12.55
C VAL A 69 8.66 4.88 -13.11
N TYR A 70 9.58 5.40 -12.31
CA TYR A 70 10.57 6.38 -12.77
C TYR A 70 11.44 5.82 -13.90
N ARG A 71 11.88 4.57 -13.78
CA ARG A 71 12.66 3.90 -14.82
C ARG A 71 11.85 3.74 -16.12
N LEU A 72 10.60 3.28 -16.02
CA LEU A 72 9.73 3.14 -17.20
C LEU A 72 9.49 4.50 -17.89
N ALA A 73 9.28 5.57 -17.11
CA ALA A 73 9.12 6.92 -17.65
C ALA A 73 10.40 7.41 -18.35
N LYS A 74 11.57 7.13 -17.77
CA LYS A 74 12.87 7.46 -18.38
C LYS A 74 13.12 6.70 -19.69
N GLU A 75 12.64 5.45 -19.79
CA GLU A 75 12.75 4.60 -20.99
C GLU A 75 11.66 4.91 -22.04
N GLY A 76 10.73 5.84 -21.76
CA GLY A 76 9.65 6.24 -22.69
C GLY A 76 8.50 5.23 -22.78
N HIS A 77 8.34 4.37 -21.78
CA HIS A 77 7.28 3.35 -21.70
C HIS A 77 5.99 3.85 -21.06
N VAL A 78 5.98 5.04 -20.46
CA VAL A 78 4.83 5.66 -19.79
C VAL A 78 4.81 7.17 -20.00
#